data_AF-A0A1F5ZRC5-F1
#
_entry.id   AF-A0A1F5ZRC5-F1
#
_cell.length_a   1.000
_cell.length_b   1.000
_cell.length_c   1.000
_cell.angle_alpha   90.00
_cell.angle_beta   90.00
_cell.angle_gamma   90.00
#
_symmetry.space_group_name_H-M   'P 1'
#
loop_
_entity.id
_entity.type
_entity.pdbx_description
1 polymer ?
#
loop_
_entity_poly.entity_id
_entity_poly.type
_entity_poly.pdbx_seq_one_letter_code
_entity_poly.pdbx_strand_id
1 'polypeptide(L)'
;MIQDLEKYIFNRTKNLSAVHGFEHLKRTAIGAKWLAHIFGKDKSEQEHAYIAGLIHDLKRPATEKADHTKTSVDEAQKVLNLFKIENKKYIIHLIETHRNFSKSPLSLQWVFLADKILEQSGAYIIFRRSYYIGECTDYRNTSIDEAVHIQWAARLNKFKPDKFPPPLQHFALYQYKWPFEFFQAFKKKEKWAHELVETFFRHGRQKKTDLQKLIALYEPKHPKAEMIKSEALAYLSEEKYKDFAKMIDL
;
A
#
# COMPACT_ATOMS: atom_id res chain seq x y z
N MET A 1 19.12 -16.29 -2.11
CA MET A 1 17.95 -16.36 -1.21
C MET A 1 16.91 -15.27 -1.48
N ILE A 2 17.14 -13.98 -1.16
CA ILE A 2 16.09 -12.94 -1.33
C ILE A 2 15.62 -12.82 -2.79
N GLN A 3 16.54 -12.84 -3.76
CA GLN A 3 16.20 -12.81 -5.18
C GLN A 3 15.36 -14.03 -5.61
N ASP A 4 15.67 -15.22 -5.09
CA ASP A 4 14.92 -16.45 -5.37
C ASP A 4 13.51 -16.39 -4.77
N LEU A 5 13.40 -15.85 -3.54
CA LEU A 5 12.13 -15.59 -2.89
C LEU A 5 11.30 -14.60 -3.71
N GLU A 6 11.86 -13.47 -4.14
CA GLU A 6 11.17 -12.50 -4.99
C GLU A 6 10.67 -13.11 -6.29
N LYS A 7 11.51 -13.88 -6.99
CA LYS A 7 11.12 -14.58 -8.22
C LYS A 7 9.97 -15.56 -7.95
N TYR A 8 10.01 -16.26 -6.81
CA TYR A 8 8.95 -17.18 -6.40
C TYR A 8 7.63 -16.43 -6.14
N ILE A 9 7.66 -15.33 -5.37
CA ILE A 9 6.48 -14.52 -5.06
C ILE A 9 5.93 -13.83 -6.30
N PHE A 10 6.79 -13.33 -7.18
CA PHE A 10 6.40 -12.78 -8.48
C PHE A 10 5.57 -13.79 -9.26
N ASN A 11 6.06 -15.02 -9.43
CA ASN A 11 5.33 -16.08 -10.13
C ASN A 11 4.01 -16.45 -9.45
N ARG A 12 3.98 -16.50 -8.12
CA ARG A 12 2.81 -16.89 -7.33
C ARG A 12 1.69 -15.84 -7.39
N THR A 13 2.03 -14.57 -7.59
CA THR A 13 1.10 -13.44 -7.53
C THR A 13 0.70 -12.87 -8.89
N LYS A 14 1.14 -13.48 -10.00
CA LYS A 14 0.80 -13.06 -11.38
C LYS A 14 -0.70 -12.92 -11.66
N ASN A 15 -1.52 -13.70 -10.96
CA ASN A 15 -2.97 -13.74 -11.16
C ASN A 15 -3.74 -12.87 -10.15
N LEU A 16 -3.05 -12.19 -9.22
CA LEU A 16 -3.69 -11.24 -8.33
C LEU A 16 -4.01 -9.92 -9.07
N SER A 17 -4.90 -9.10 -8.51
CA SER A 17 -5.18 -7.76 -9.05
C SER A 17 -3.92 -6.91 -9.10
N ALA A 18 -3.82 -5.97 -10.05
CA ALA A 18 -2.62 -5.14 -10.22
C ALA A 18 -2.24 -4.39 -8.92
N VAL A 19 -3.23 -4.04 -8.11
CA VAL A 19 -3.01 -3.31 -6.85
C VAL A 19 -2.62 -4.17 -5.65
N HIS A 20 -2.71 -5.51 -5.76
CA HIS A 20 -2.38 -6.48 -4.71
C HIS A 20 -1.32 -7.50 -5.17
N GLY A 21 -0.81 -7.37 -6.40
CA GLY A 21 0.23 -8.24 -6.94
C GLY A 21 1.62 -7.97 -6.36
N PHE A 22 2.62 -8.63 -6.95
CA PHE A 22 4.02 -8.57 -6.53
C PHE A 22 4.52 -7.15 -6.22
N GLU A 23 4.21 -6.19 -7.07
CA GLU A 23 4.68 -4.80 -6.92
C GLU A 23 4.22 -4.15 -5.61
N HIS A 24 2.99 -4.43 -5.16
CA HIS A 24 2.52 -3.97 -3.85
C HIS A 24 3.31 -4.63 -2.71
N LEU A 25 3.45 -5.95 -2.76
CA LEU A 25 4.19 -6.70 -1.75
C LEU A 25 5.66 -6.24 -1.66
N LYS A 26 6.29 -5.98 -2.80
CA LYS A 26 7.66 -5.48 -2.91
C LYS A 26 7.80 -4.09 -2.28
N ARG A 27 6.90 -3.15 -2.57
CA ARG A 27 6.94 -1.81 -1.94
C ARG A 27 6.65 -1.87 -0.44
N THR A 28 5.72 -2.70 0.01
CA THR A 28 5.51 -2.94 1.45
C THR A 28 6.77 -3.51 2.11
N ALA A 29 7.47 -4.45 1.46
CA ALA A 29 8.73 -5.01 1.93
C ALA A 29 9.84 -3.96 2.07
N ILE A 30 10.01 -3.11 1.05
CA ILE A 30 10.97 -1.99 1.06
C ILE A 30 10.63 -1.02 2.20
N GLY A 31 9.37 -0.62 2.33
CA GLY A 31 8.89 0.25 3.39
C GLY A 31 9.12 -0.32 4.80
N ALA A 32 8.82 -1.61 5.00
CA ALA A 32 9.01 -2.28 6.28
C ALA A 32 10.49 -2.37 6.66
N LYS A 33 11.36 -2.69 5.69
CA LYS A 33 12.82 -2.68 5.88
C LYS A 33 13.34 -1.29 6.24
N TRP A 34 12.88 -0.26 5.53
CA TRP A 34 13.28 1.12 5.77
C TRP A 34 12.86 1.61 7.15
N LEU A 35 11.62 1.33 7.57
CA LEU A 35 11.17 1.66 8.93
C LEU A 35 12.04 0.95 9.98
N ALA A 36 12.30 -0.35 9.84
CA ALA A 36 13.19 -1.07 10.74
C ALA A 36 14.57 -0.40 10.80
N HIS A 37 15.15 -0.02 9.66
CA HIS A 37 16.43 0.68 9.60
C HIS A 37 16.42 2.02 10.34
N ILE A 38 15.41 2.87 10.09
CA ILE A 38 15.27 4.18 10.72
C ILE A 38 15.16 4.08 12.25
N PHE A 39 14.48 3.04 12.75
CA PHE A 39 14.38 2.77 14.18
C PHE A 39 15.56 1.96 14.75
N GLY A 40 16.71 1.96 14.07
CA GLY A 40 17.97 1.40 14.58
C GLY A 40 18.02 -0.12 14.65
N LYS A 41 17.16 -0.83 13.92
CA LYS A 41 17.17 -2.31 13.89
C LYS A 41 18.38 -2.85 13.16
N ASP A 42 18.87 -4.01 13.59
CA ASP A 42 20.01 -4.64 12.96
C ASP A 42 19.68 -5.17 11.54
N LYS A 43 20.72 -5.60 10.79
CA LYS A 43 20.53 -6.09 9.42
C LYS A 43 19.61 -7.33 9.35
N SER A 44 19.64 -8.19 10.36
CA SER A 44 18.81 -9.39 10.41
C SER A 44 17.34 -9.02 10.63
N GLU A 45 17.04 -8.13 11.58
CA GLU A 45 15.70 -7.61 11.82
C GLU A 45 15.14 -6.86 10.59
N GLN A 46 15.99 -6.09 9.89
CA GLN A 46 15.63 -5.43 8.63
C GLN A 46 15.28 -6.45 7.53
N GLU A 47 16.04 -7.53 7.39
CA GLU A 47 15.75 -8.60 6.44
C GLU A 47 14.46 -9.35 6.81
N HIS A 48 14.22 -9.61 8.09
CA HIS A 48 12.96 -10.20 8.55
C HIS A 48 11.76 -9.30 8.24
N ALA A 49 11.88 -7.98 8.44
CA ALA A 49 10.83 -7.01 8.10
C ALA A 49 10.55 -6.99 6.59
N TYR A 50 11.61 -7.04 5.79
CA TYR A 50 11.51 -7.14 4.34
C TYR A 50 10.76 -8.42 3.90
N ILE A 51 11.19 -9.59 4.40
CA ILE A 51 10.56 -10.87 4.09
C ILE A 51 9.09 -10.85 4.51
N ALA A 52 8.78 -10.35 5.71
CA ALA A 52 7.41 -10.24 6.21
C ALA A 52 6.55 -9.41 5.27
N GLY A 53 7.01 -8.22 4.86
CA GLY A 53 6.29 -7.36 3.92
C GLY A 53 6.08 -8.01 2.55
N LEU A 54 7.04 -8.79 2.07
CA LEU A 54 6.95 -9.47 0.77
C LEU A 54 5.90 -10.59 0.75
N ILE A 55 5.56 -11.16 1.91
CA ILE A 55 4.67 -12.34 2.00
C ILE A 55 3.40 -12.09 2.84
N HIS A 56 3.12 -10.85 3.24
CA HIS A 56 2.03 -10.55 4.18
C HIS A 56 0.62 -10.75 3.61
N ASP A 57 0.44 -10.63 2.28
CA ASP A 57 -0.87 -10.63 1.60
C ASP A 57 -0.87 -11.55 0.36
N LEU A 58 -0.32 -12.76 0.48
CA LEU A 58 -0.13 -13.69 -0.65
C LEU A 58 -1.42 -14.26 -1.25
N LYS A 59 -2.55 -14.14 -0.56
CA LYS A 59 -3.82 -14.68 -1.04
C LYS A 59 -4.96 -13.72 -0.74
N ARG A 60 -5.36 -12.97 -1.75
CA ARG A 60 -6.48 -12.03 -1.66
C ARG A 60 -7.40 -12.12 -2.89
N PRO A 61 -8.67 -12.50 -2.71
CA PRO A 61 -9.63 -12.42 -3.80
C PRO A 61 -9.93 -10.94 -4.13
N ALA A 62 -10.38 -10.66 -5.35
CA ALA A 62 -10.71 -9.31 -5.82
C ALA A 62 -12.06 -8.78 -5.27
N THR A 63 -12.32 -8.96 -3.98
CA THR A 63 -13.50 -8.51 -3.24
C THR A 63 -13.09 -7.92 -1.88
N GLU A 64 -13.85 -6.96 -1.38
CA GLU A 64 -13.65 -6.39 -0.03
C GLU A 64 -14.30 -7.26 1.08
N LYS A 65 -15.07 -8.30 0.72
CA LYS A 65 -15.90 -9.08 1.66
C LYS A 65 -15.19 -10.26 2.32
N ALA A 66 -14.03 -10.69 1.83
CA ALA A 66 -13.34 -11.87 2.33
C ALA A 66 -12.23 -11.53 3.34
N ASP A 67 -12.30 -12.13 4.54
CA ASP A 67 -11.18 -12.12 5.48
C ASP A 67 -10.08 -13.10 5.00
N HIS A 68 -8.89 -12.56 4.75
CA HIS A 68 -7.75 -13.27 4.17
C HIS A 68 -6.56 -13.37 5.13
N THR A 69 -6.71 -12.89 6.38
CA THR A 69 -5.60 -12.81 7.34
C THR A 69 -5.04 -14.18 7.68
N LYS A 70 -5.91 -15.10 8.13
CA LYS A 70 -5.53 -16.47 8.51
C LYS A 70 -4.92 -17.22 7.33
N THR A 71 -5.53 -17.08 6.16
CA THR A 71 -5.03 -17.70 4.93
C THR A 71 -3.67 -17.15 4.51
N SER A 72 -3.41 -15.86 4.69
CA SER A 72 -2.10 -15.27 4.35
C SER A 72 -1.01 -15.75 5.31
N VAL A 73 -1.31 -15.92 6.60
CA VAL A 73 -0.39 -16.50 7.59
C VAL A 73 -0.05 -17.96 7.23
N ASP A 74 -1.04 -18.78 6.91
CA ASP A 74 -0.83 -20.19 6.51
C ASP A 74 0.08 -20.29 5.26
N GLU A 75 -0.12 -19.40 4.30
CA GLU A 75 0.69 -19.35 3.08
C GLU A 75 2.10 -18.82 3.35
N ALA A 76 2.24 -17.78 4.17
CA ALA A 76 3.54 -17.28 4.60
C ALA A 76 4.35 -18.38 5.29
N GLN A 77 3.73 -19.17 6.17
CA GLN A 77 4.39 -20.28 6.85
C GLN A 77 4.96 -21.33 5.89
N LYS A 78 4.24 -21.64 4.79
CA LYS A 78 4.73 -22.55 3.74
C LYS A 78 5.95 -21.97 3.02
N VAL A 79 5.93 -20.68 2.70
CA VAL A 79 7.06 -19.99 2.06
C VAL A 79 8.28 -19.98 2.96
N LEU A 80 8.12 -19.61 4.24
CA LEU A 80 9.21 -19.62 5.23
C LEU A 80 9.83 -21.01 5.41
N ASN A 81 9.01 -22.06 5.34
CA ASN A 81 9.49 -23.44 5.38
C ASN A 81 10.26 -23.83 4.12
N LEU A 82 9.72 -23.51 2.94
CA LEU A 82 10.34 -23.82 1.64
C LEU A 82 11.73 -23.21 1.51
N PHE A 83 11.89 -21.95 1.94
CA PHE A 83 13.16 -21.22 1.85
C PHE A 83 14.06 -21.40 3.08
N LYS A 84 13.66 -22.26 4.04
CA LYS A 84 14.40 -22.52 5.29
C LYS A 84 14.79 -21.25 6.04
N ILE A 85 13.89 -20.26 6.06
CA ILE A 85 14.13 -18.96 6.70
C ILE A 85 14.12 -19.14 8.23
N GLU A 86 15.10 -18.54 8.91
CA GLU A 86 15.19 -18.54 10.37
C GLU A 86 14.21 -17.55 11.01
N ASN A 87 14.08 -17.59 12.34
CA ASN A 87 13.23 -16.68 13.12
C ASN A 87 11.78 -16.53 12.59
N LYS A 88 11.21 -17.65 12.10
CA LYS A 88 9.87 -17.69 11.50
C LYS A 88 8.78 -17.09 12.39
N LYS A 89 8.87 -17.31 13.72
CA LYS A 89 7.90 -16.78 14.69
C LYS A 89 7.82 -15.25 14.66
N TYR A 90 8.97 -14.58 14.60
CA TYR A 90 9.03 -13.12 14.51
C TYR A 90 8.41 -12.61 13.20
N ILE A 91 8.77 -13.23 12.07
CA ILE A 91 8.23 -12.87 10.75
C ILE A 91 6.70 -13.07 10.70
N ILE A 92 6.21 -14.22 11.20
CA ILE A 92 4.78 -14.50 11.27
C ILE A 92 4.07 -13.47 12.14
N HIS A 93 4.65 -13.06 13.27
CA HIS A 93 4.04 -12.05 14.13
C HIS A 93 3.91 -10.67 13.45
N LEU A 94 4.92 -10.26 12.67
CA LEU A 94 4.84 -9.05 11.83
C LEU A 94 3.68 -9.12 10.83
N ILE A 95 3.40 -10.32 10.31
CA ILE A 95 2.28 -10.57 9.39
C ILE A 95 0.95 -10.60 10.15
N GLU A 96 0.83 -11.29 11.28
CA GLU A 96 -0.42 -11.37 12.04
C GLU A 96 -0.95 -10.00 12.47
N THR A 97 -0.05 -9.08 12.79
CA THR A 97 -0.38 -7.73 13.27
C THR A 97 -0.57 -6.71 12.14
N HIS A 98 -0.36 -7.06 10.87
CA HIS A 98 -0.32 -6.07 9.78
C HIS A 98 -1.64 -5.32 9.51
N ARG A 99 -2.79 -5.86 9.94
CA ARG A 99 -4.11 -5.28 9.62
C ARG A 99 -4.57 -4.20 10.58
N ASN A 100 -4.23 -4.35 11.86
CA ASN A 100 -4.77 -3.53 12.94
C ASN A 100 -3.61 -2.96 13.76
N PHE A 101 -3.73 -1.70 14.15
CA PHE A 101 -2.84 -1.14 15.14
C PHE A 101 -2.97 -1.98 16.41
N SER A 102 -1.86 -2.60 16.81
CA SER A 102 -1.83 -3.46 17.98
C SER A 102 -1.21 -2.70 19.15
N LYS A 103 -1.50 -3.14 20.38
CA LYS A 103 -0.76 -2.69 21.56
C LYS A 103 0.67 -3.28 21.60
N SER A 104 1.08 -4.02 20.57
CA SER A 104 2.41 -4.61 20.49
C SER A 104 3.49 -3.52 20.38
N PRO A 105 4.72 -3.82 20.83
CA PRO A 105 5.87 -2.94 20.61
C PRO A 105 5.98 -2.47 19.16
N LEU A 106 6.45 -1.23 18.96
CA LEU A 106 6.65 -0.64 17.63
C LEU A 106 7.48 -1.55 16.70
N SER A 107 8.48 -2.25 17.27
CA SER A 107 9.33 -3.20 16.56
C SER A 107 8.59 -4.38 15.92
N LEU A 108 7.34 -4.61 16.31
CA LEU A 108 6.49 -5.66 15.78
C LEU A 108 5.47 -5.13 14.77
N GLN A 109 5.58 -3.88 14.34
CA GLN A 109 4.57 -3.23 13.50
C GLN A 109 5.11 -2.76 12.14
N TRP A 110 6.30 -3.18 11.70
CA TRP A 110 6.90 -2.70 10.45
C TRP A 110 6.04 -2.92 9.21
N VAL A 111 5.42 -4.09 9.09
CA VAL A 111 4.53 -4.40 7.97
C VAL A 111 3.24 -3.59 8.06
N PHE A 112 2.64 -3.48 9.27
CA PHE A 112 1.47 -2.63 9.51
C PHE A 112 1.75 -1.18 9.08
N LEU A 113 2.85 -0.61 9.56
CA LEU A 113 3.20 0.78 9.29
C LEU A 113 3.49 1.01 7.80
N ALA A 114 4.24 0.11 7.16
CA ALA A 114 4.52 0.20 5.73
C ALA A 114 3.22 0.10 4.89
N ASP A 115 2.38 -0.90 5.15
CA ASP A 115 1.11 -1.06 4.42
C ASP A 115 0.16 0.13 4.67
N LYS A 116 0.04 0.60 5.92
CA LYS A 116 -0.89 1.67 6.27
C LYS A 116 -0.43 3.04 5.82
N ILE A 117 0.78 3.45 6.21
CA ILE A 117 1.28 4.81 6.00
C ILE A 117 1.73 4.99 4.55
N LEU A 118 2.44 4.02 3.97
CA LEU A 118 3.05 4.17 2.65
C LEU A 118 2.14 3.68 1.51
N GLU A 119 1.49 2.52 1.68
CA GLU A 119 0.73 1.89 0.58
C GLU A 119 -0.78 2.16 0.64
N GLN A 120 -1.33 2.56 1.78
CA GLN A 120 -2.77 2.88 1.97
C GLN A 120 -3.04 4.38 2.24
N SER A 121 -2.02 5.22 2.12
CA SER A 121 -2.12 6.69 2.21
C SER A 121 -1.19 7.35 1.19
N GLY A 122 -1.06 8.67 1.21
CA GLY A 122 -0.17 9.42 0.32
C GLY A 122 -0.76 9.74 -1.04
N ALA A 123 0.04 10.36 -1.91
CA ALA A 123 -0.40 10.66 -3.28
C ALA A 123 -0.63 9.39 -4.10
N TYR A 124 0.20 8.36 -3.90
CA TYR A 124 0.10 7.09 -4.64
C TYR A 124 -1.25 6.39 -4.45
N ILE A 125 -1.85 6.46 -3.26
CA ILE A 125 -3.14 5.80 -2.99
C ILE A 125 -4.28 6.31 -3.89
N ILE A 126 -4.17 7.56 -4.38
CA ILE A 126 -5.16 8.17 -5.25
C ILE A 126 -5.27 7.38 -6.56
N PHE A 127 -4.13 7.09 -7.18
CA PHE A 127 -4.05 6.28 -8.39
C PHE A 127 -4.43 4.83 -8.11
N ARG A 128 -3.84 4.22 -7.08
CA ARG A 128 -4.08 2.81 -6.72
C ARG A 128 -5.56 2.55 -6.46
N ARG A 129 -6.26 3.43 -5.72
CA ARG A 129 -7.68 3.26 -5.43
C ARG A 129 -8.56 3.52 -6.63
N SER A 130 -8.29 4.56 -7.40
CA SER A 130 -9.05 4.85 -8.62
C SER A 130 -9.00 3.65 -9.58
N TYR A 131 -7.83 3.04 -9.73
CA TYR A 131 -7.65 1.82 -10.52
C TYR A 131 -8.36 0.61 -9.90
N TYR A 132 -8.17 0.37 -8.60
CA TYR A 132 -8.78 -0.78 -7.91
C TYR A 132 -10.31 -0.77 -7.96
N ILE A 133 -10.94 0.41 -7.83
CA ILE A 133 -12.40 0.54 -7.92
C ILE A 133 -12.89 0.01 -9.28
N GLY A 134 -12.12 0.21 -10.34
CA GLY A 134 -12.40 -0.36 -11.66
C GLY A 134 -12.21 -1.88 -11.73
N GLU A 135 -11.19 -2.43 -11.06
CA GLU A 135 -10.93 -3.88 -11.02
C GLU A 135 -11.92 -4.66 -10.14
N CYS A 136 -12.42 -4.03 -9.07
CA CYS A 136 -13.16 -4.68 -8.00
C CYS A 136 -14.57 -5.08 -8.45
N THR A 137 -14.90 -6.37 -8.30
CA THR A 137 -16.18 -6.92 -8.76
C THR A 137 -17.38 -6.39 -7.98
N ASP A 138 -17.16 -5.95 -6.74
CA ASP A 138 -18.21 -5.40 -5.88
C ASP A 138 -18.83 -4.10 -6.47
N TYR A 139 -18.08 -3.36 -7.30
CA TYR A 139 -18.54 -2.12 -7.93
C TYR A 139 -18.95 -2.32 -9.39
N ARG A 140 -19.09 -3.56 -9.88
CA ARG A 140 -19.30 -3.84 -11.30
C ARG A 140 -20.49 -3.06 -11.89
N ASN A 141 -21.56 -2.92 -11.13
CA ASN A 141 -22.80 -2.26 -11.54
C ASN A 141 -23.04 -0.92 -10.81
N THR A 142 -22.01 -0.40 -10.13
CA THR A 142 -22.06 0.86 -9.38
C THR A 142 -21.50 1.98 -10.26
N SER A 143 -22.09 3.17 -10.18
CA SER A 143 -21.53 4.35 -10.85
C SER A 143 -20.14 4.69 -10.30
N ILE A 144 -19.31 5.37 -11.10
CA ILE A 144 -17.96 5.79 -10.65
C ILE A 144 -18.08 6.64 -9.38
N ASP A 145 -18.96 7.64 -9.40
CA ASP A 145 -19.17 8.55 -8.28
C ASP A 145 -19.55 7.81 -7.00
N GLU A 146 -20.54 6.93 -7.06
CA GLU A 146 -20.98 6.15 -5.90
C GLU A 146 -19.88 5.23 -5.38
N ALA A 147 -19.17 4.53 -6.26
CA ALA A 147 -18.10 3.62 -5.89
C ALA A 147 -16.92 4.36 -5.21
N VAL A 148 -16.58 5.54 -5.72
CA VAL A 148 -15.56 6.43 -5.16
C VAL A 148 -16.01 6.94 -3.79
N HIS A 149 -17.25 7.42 -3.67
CA HIS A 149 -17.79 7.88 -2.39
C HIS A 149 -17.75 6.79 -1.31
N ILE A 150 -18.19 5.57 -1.63
CA ILE A 150 -18.18 4.43 -0.70
C ILE A 150 -16.74 4.12 -0.27
N GLN A 151 -15.83 3.97 -1.24
CA GLN A 151 -14.45 3.55 -0.96
C GLN A 151 -13.67 4.61 -0.18
N TRP A 152 -13.70 5.87 -0.59
CA TRP A 152 -12.93 6.92 0.08
C TRP A 152 -13.47 7.26 1.46
N ALA A 153 -14.80 7.28 1.66
CA ALA A 153 -15.38 7.49 2.99
C ALA A 153 -14.92 6.39 3.97
N ALA A 154 -14.96 5.12 3.54
CA ALA A 154 -14.51 4.01 4.37
C ALA A 154 -13.01 4.09 4.70
N ARG A 155 -12.17 4.52 3.75
CA ARG A 155 -10.71 4.60 3.94
C ARG A 155 -10.29 5.77 4.81
N LEU A 156 -10.82 6.97 4.57
CA LEU A 156 -10.55 8.14 5.40
C LEU A 156 -11.09 7.96 6.83
N ASN A 157 -12.12 7.12 7.02
CA ASN A 157 -12.55 6.74 8.36
C ASN A 157 -11.59 5.76 9.05
N LYS A 158 -10.94 4.85 8.30
CA LYS A 158 -10.02 3.85 8.87
C LYS A 158 -8.63 4.41 9.18
N PHE A 159 -8.12 5.36 8.39
CA PHE A 159 -6.83 5.97 8.64
C PHE A 159 -6.96 7.14 9.62
N LYS A 160 -6.42 6.96 10.83
CA LYS A 160 -6.48 7.93 11.92
C LYS A 160 -5.06 8.37 12.30
N PRO A 161 -4.54 9.48 11.76
CA PRO A 161 -3.16 9.93 12.00
C PRO A 161 -2.80 10.05 13.49
N ASP A 162 -3.77 10.47 14.31
CA ASP A 162 -3.67 10.64 15.77
C ASP A 162 -3.47 9.33 16.54
N LYS A 163 -3.74 8.18 15.91
CA LYS A 163 -3.57 6.84 16.51
C LYS A 163 -2.18 6.27 16.30
N PHE A 164 -1.35 6.88 15.45
CA PHE A 164 0.03 6.44 15.27
C PHE A 164 0.91 6.89 16.44
N PRO A 165 1.99 6.14 16.75
CA PRO A 165 2.95 6.51 17.79
C PRO A 165 3.52 7.92 17.55
N PRO A 166 3.87 8.69 18.60
CA PRO A 166 4.32 10.08 18.47
C PRO A 166 5.42 10.29 17.41
N PRO A 167 6.47 9.45 17.33
CA PRO A 167 7.51 9.58 16.29
C PRO A 167 6.99 9.58 14.84
N LEU A 168 5.81 8.99 14.59
CA LEU A 168 5.25 8.81 13.25
C LEU A 168 4.06 9.72 12.98
N GLN A 169 3.59 10.53 13.94
CA GLN A 169 2.37 11.32 13.78
C GLN A 169 2.49 12.38 12.70
N HIS A 170 3.62 13.11 12.65
CA HIS A 170 3.86 14.10 11.61
C HIS A 170 3.88 13.45 10.23
N PHE A 171 4.61 12.33 10.09
CA PHE A 171 4.66 11.57 8.86
C PHE A 171 3.29 11.02 8.42
N ALA A 172 2.52 10.44 9.35
CA ALA A 172 1.18 9.93 9.08
C ALA A 172 0.22 11.05 8.67
N LEU A 173 0.31 12.23 9.29
CA LEU A 173 -0.49 13.39 8.94
C LEU A 173 -0.15 13.91 7.53
N TYR A 174 1.15 13.96 7.18
CA TYR A 174 1.60 14.30 5.83
C TYR A 174 0.97 13.37 4.79
N GLN A 175 1.05 12.06 5.02
CA GLN A 175 0.50 11.06 4.13
C GLN A 175 -1.03 11.14 4.04
N TYR A 176 -1.74 11.54 5.10
CA TYR A 176 -3.20 11.64 5.12
C TYR A 176 -3.74 12.84 4.32
N LYS A 177 -2.98 13.94 4.24
CA LYS A 177 -3.42 15.17 3.55
C LYS A 177 -3.76 14.91 2.08
N TRP A 178 -2.92 14.16 1.37
CA TRP A 178 -3.10 13.82 -0.04
C TRP A 178 -4.47 13.20 -0.37
N PRO A 179 -4.86 12.05 0.20
CA PRO A 179 -6.16 11.44 -0.08
C PRO A 179 -7.34 12.28 0.43
N PHE A 180 -7.16 12.99 1.55
CA PHE A 180 -8.21 13.85 2.08
C PHE A 180 -8.53 15.01 1.13
N GLU A 181 -7.52 15.77 0.72
CA GLU A 181 -7.68 16.93 -0.18
C GLU A 181 -8.20 16.49 -1.55
N PHE A 182 -7.67 15.39 -2.09
CA PHE A 182 -8.18 14.79 -3.32
C PHE A 182 -9.67 14.47 -3.24
N PHE A 183 -10.10 13.79 -2.16
CA PHE A 183 -11.51 13.42 -2.01
C PHE A 183 -12.42 14.64 -1.81
N GLN A 184 -11.96 15.69 -1.12
CA GLN A 184 -12.73 16.95 -1.06
C GLN A 184 -12.88 17.59 -2.45
N ALA A 185 -11.84 17.59 -3.27
CA ALA A 185 -11.91 18.10 -4.65
C ALA A 185 -12.88 17.27 -5.50
N PHE A 186 -12.84 15.94 -5.37
CA PHE A 186 -13.78 15.04 -6.04
C PHE A 186 -15.24 15.35 -5.64
N LYS A 187 -15.51 15.49 -4.34
CA LYS A 187 -16.84 15.87 -3.82
C LYS A 187 -17.34 17.22 -4.35
N LYS A 188 -16.43 18.18 -4.53
CA LYS A 188 -16.72 19.50 -5.11
C LYS A 188 -16.89 19.47 -6.63
N LYS A 189 -16.82 18.29 -7.25
CA LYS A 189 -16.88 18.12 -8.71
C LYS A 189 -15.78 18.91 -9.43
N GLU A 190 -14.61 19.06 -8.80
CA GLU A 190 -13.45 19.64 -9.49
C GLU A 190 -13.07 18.73 -10.66
N LYS A 191 -13.09 19.29 -11.88
CA LYS A 191 -12.92 18.55 -13.13
C LYS A 191 -11.67 17.64 -13.13
N TRP A 192 -10.54 18.16 -12.67
CA TRP A 192 -9.28 17.42 -12.65
C TRP A 192 -9.32 16.15 -11.79
N ALA A 193 -10.06 16.17 -10.67
CA ALA A 193 -10.15 15.03 -9.76
C ALA A 193 -11.02 13.92 -10.39
N HIS A 194 -12.11 14.31 -11.04
CA HIS A 194 -12.98 13.40 -11.80
C HIS A 194 -12.27 12.78 -13.00
N GLU A 195 -11.54 13.59 -13.78
CA GLU A 195 -10.76 13.10 -14.93
C GLU A 195 -9.69 12.09 -14.50
N LEU A 196 -9.01 12.32 -13.38
CA LEU A 196 -8.04 11.37 -12.82
C LEU A 196 -8.74 10.05 -12.47
N VAL A 197 -9.81 10.10 -11.66
CA VAL A 197 -10.56 8.91 -11.25
C VAL A 197 -11.04 8.14 -12.46
N GLU A 198 -11.70 8.81 -13.40
CA GLU A 198 -12.29 8.18 -14.58
C GLU A 198 -11.24 7.48 -15.44
N THR A 199 -10.09 8.14 -15.66
CA THR A 199 -8.96 7.58 -16.38
C THR A 199 -8.53 6.25 -15.74
N PHE A 200 -8.18 6.27 -14.47
CA PHE A 200 -7.65 5.09 -13.79
C PHE A 200 -8.71 4.00 -13.58
N PHE A 201 -9.96 4.37 -13.32
CA PHE A 201 -11.09 3.44 -13.22
C PHE A 201 -11.31 2.68 -14.53
N ARG A 202 -11.31 3.38 -15.68
CA ARG A 202 -11.48 2.75 -17.00
C ARG A 202 -10.36 1.77 -17.31
N HIS A 203 -9.11 2.11 -16.99
CA HIS A 203 -7.98 1.18 -17.14
C HIS A 203 -8.11 -0.02 -16.20
N GLY A 204 -8.52 0.18 -14.95
CA GLY A 204 -8.79 -0.89 -13.99
C GLY A 204 -9.86 -1.87 -14.48
N ARG A 205 -10.96 -1.36 -15.04
CA ARG A 205 -12.02 -2.19 -15.64
C ARG A 205 -11.53 -3.09 -16.75
N GLN A 206 -10.62 -2.57 -17.57
CA GLN A 206 -10.13 -3.25 -18.76
C GLN A 206 -8.91 -4.12 -18.47
N LYS A 207 -8.27 -3.96 -17.30
CA LYS A 207 -7.02 -4.64 -16.90
C LYS A 207 -5.92 -4.55 -17.97
N LYS A 208 -5.85 -3.42 -18.68
CA LYS A 208 -5.02 -3.27 -19.89
C LYS A 208 -3.57 -2.88 -19.63
N THR A 209 -3.25 -2.33 -18.45
CA THR A 209 -1.97 -1.67 -18.24
C THR A 209 -1.51 -1.85 -16.80
N ASP A 210 -0.21 -2.08 -16.62
CA ASP A 210 0.41 -1.98 -15.31
C ASP A 210 0.16 -0.59 -14.69
N LEU A 211 -0.16 -0.56 -13.39
CA LEU A 211 -0.53 0.67 -12.70
C LEU A 211 0.63 1.67 -12.66
N GLN A 212 1.87 1.24 -12.39
CA GLN A 212 3.00 2.16 -12.30
C GLN A 212 3.31 2.78 -13.65
N LYS A 213 3.28 1.95 -14.71
CA LYS A 213 3.40 2.44 -16.08
C LYS A 213 2.30 3.44 -16.44
N LEU A 214 1.06 3.19 -16.02
CA LEU A 214 -0.05 4.11 -16.23
C LEU A 214 0.15 5.44 -15.51
N ILE A 215 0.66 5.43 -14.26
CA ILE A 215 0.99 6.66 -13.52
C ILE A 215 2.06 7.45 -14.25
N ALA A 216 3.12 6.80 -14.74
CA ALA A 216 4.21 7.48 -15.47
C ALA A 216 3.71 8.18 -16.74
N LEU A 217 2.83 7.50 -17.50
CA LEU A 217 2.28 7.99 -18.77
C LEU A 217 1.07 8.92 -18.61
N TYR A 218 0.51 9.07 -17.41
CA TYR A 218 -0.63 9.95 -17.18
C TYR A 218 -0.23 11.42 -17.39
N GLU A 219 -0.90 12.15 -18.28
CA GLU A 219 -0.61 13.56 -18.58
C GLU A 219 -1.70 14.47 -17.96
N PRO A 220 -1.52 14.94 -16.72
CA PRO A 220 -2.50 15.79 -16.06
C PRO A 220 -2.54 17.18 -16.71
N LYS A 221 -3.76 17.71 -16.88
CA LYS A 221 -3.99 19.05 -17.44
C LYS A 221 -4.12 20.14 -16.37
N HIS A 222 -3.98 19.78 -15.10
CA HIS A 222 -4.21 20.67 -13.97
C HIS A 222 -3.05 20.60 -12.98
N PRO A 223 -2.56 21.74 -12.43
CA PRO A 223 -1.39 21.76 -11.54
C PRO A 223 -1.49 20.83 -10.32
N LYS A 224 -2.67 20.73 -9.69
CA LYS A 224 -2.88 19.80 -8.55
C LYS A 224 -2.70 18.34 -8.94
N ALA A 225 -3.16 17.94 -10.13
CA ALA A 225 -3.02 16.57 -10.60
C ALA A 225 -1.56 16.26 -10.98
N GLU A 226 -0.82 17.25 -11.50
CA GLU A 226 0.63 17.16 -11.69
C GLU A 226 1.35 16.97 -10.35
N MET A 227 1.06 17.79 -9.34
CA MET A 227 1.66 17.64 -8.01
C MET A 227 1.43 16.23 -7.41
N ILE A 228 0.22 15.69 -7.52
CA ILE A 228 -0.11 14.33 -7.07
C ILE A 228 0.70 13.29 -7.86
N LYS A 229 0.81 13.44 -9.18
CA LYS A 229 1.62 12.56 -10.02
C LYS A 229 3.09 12.61 -9.62
N SER A 230 3.69 13.81 -9.51
CA SER A 230 5.10 13.97 -9.17
C SER A 230 5.41 13.36 -7.79
N GLU A 231 4.57 13.60 -6.80
CA GLU A 231 4.71 13.01 -5.46
C GLU A 231 4.65 11.48 -5.51
N ALA A 232 3.69 10.92 -6.26
CA ALA A 232 3.57 9.47 -6.40
C ALA A 232 4.77 8.85 -7.13
N LEU A 233 5.30 9.49 -8.18
CA LEU A 233 6.48 9.01 -8.89
C LEU A 233 7.75 9.09 -8.05
N ALA A 234 7.91 10.16 -7.26
CA ALA A 234 9.02 10.28 -6.32
C ALA A 234 8.93 9.22 -5.20
N TYR A 235 7.71 8.80 -4.81
CA TYR A 235 7.53 7.66 -3.91
C TYR A 235 7.91 6.32 -4.58
N LEU A 236 7.43 6.09 -5.81
CA LEU A 236 7.68 4.85 -6.55
C LEU A 236 9.16 4.65 -6.91
N SER A 237 9.92 5.74 -7.07
CA SER A 237 11.37 5.74 -7.29
C SER A 237 12.19 5.74 -5.99
N GLU A 238 11.53 5.63 -4.83
CA GLU A 238 12.13 5.65 -3.48
C GLU A 238 12.79 6.99 -3.07
N GLU A 239 12.77 8.02 -3.93
CA GLU A 239 13.36 9.33 -3.64
C GLU A 239 12.75 10.00 -2.40
N LYS A 240 11.43 9.85 -2.21
CA LYS A 240 10.70 10.41 -1.06
C LYS A 240 11.11 9.86 0.29
N TYR A 241 11.78 8.71 0.36
CA TYR A 241 12.15 8.09 1.64
C TYR A 241 13.10 9.00 2.45
N LYS A 242 13.93 9.81 1.78
CA LYS A 242 14.78 10.82 2.44
C LYS A 242 13.98 11.94 3.09
N ASP A 243 12.88 12.37 2.46
CA ASP A 243 12.02 13.41 3.01
C ASP A 243 11.13 12.85 4.12
N PHE A 244 10.63 11.63 3.95
CA PHE A 244 9.86 10.94 4.98
C PHE A 244 10.68 10.74 6.25
N ALA A 245 11.97 10.44 6.15
CA ALA A 245 12.85 10.31 7.30
C ALA A 245 12.93 11.60 8.13
N LYS A 246 12.89 12.77 7.50
CA LYS A 246 12.88 14.08 8.18
C LYS A 246 11.57 14.37 8.93
N MET A 247 10.52 13.59 8.66
CA MET A 247 9.20 13.72 9.29
C MET A 247 9.00 12.74 10.44
N ILE A 248 10.02 11.93 10.76
CA ILE A 248 9.99 10.97 11.86
C ILE A 248 10.83 11.51 13.01
N ASP A 249 10.19 11.71 14.17
CA ASP A 249 10.83 12.26 15.36
C ASP A 249 11.46 11.11 16.18
N LEU A 250 12.72 10.80 15.90
CA LEU A 250 13.49 9.72 16.54
C LEU A 250 14.02 10.07 17.94
#